data_AF-A0A409YYP6-F1
#
_entry.id   AF-A0A409YYP6-F1
#
_cell.length_a   1.000
_cell.length_b   1.000
_cell.length_c   1.000
_cell.angle_alpha   90.00
_cell.angle_beta   90.00
_cell.angle_gamma   90.00
#
_symmetry.space_group_name_H-M   'P 1'
#
loop_
_entity.id
_entity.type
_entity.pdbx_description
1 polymer ?
#
loop_
_entity_poly.entity_id
_entity_poly.type
_entity_poly.pdbx_seq_one_letter_code
_entity_poly.pdbx_strand_id
1 'polypeptide(L)'
;MEWVKQCKLPPCEAIKYQDTPCNELSDLWDALHGTYNAASGREFAVSILDDLPDTEEHNWVNFARAEVLDAIKGCSNGSAPGPDHI
;
A
#
# COMPACT_ATOMS: atom_id res chain seq x y z
N MET A 1 -30.87 12.57 12.67
CA MET A 1 -29.94 11.43 12.54
C MET A 1 -28.52 11.98 12.49
N GLU A 2 -27.76 11.83 13.57
CA GLU A 2 -26.38 12.37 13.72
C GLU A 2 -25.32 11.68 12.84
N TRP A 3 -25.68 10.60 12.14
CA TRP A 3 -24.74 9.83 11.31
C TRP A 3 -24.57 10.37 9.88
N VAL A 4 -25.41 11.31 9.44
CA VAL A 4 -25.24 12.00 8.15
C VAL A 4 -24.54 13.33 8.40
N LYS A 5 -23.28 13.28 8.84
CA LYS A 5 -22.43 14.47 8.86
C LYS A 5 -21.86 14.64 7.45
N GLN A 6 -22.01 15.83 6.88
CA GLN A 6 -21.41 16.17 5.59
C GLN A 6 -19.91 15.89 5.67
N CYS A 7 -19.40 14.93 4.89
CA CYS A 7 -17.97 14.66 4.75
C CYS A 7 -17.32 15.86 4.07
N LYS A 8 -16.92 16.86 4.87
CA LYS A 8 -15.97 17.87 4.41
C LYS A 8 -14.63 17.16 4.32
N LEU A 9 -14.04 17.16 3.12
CA LEU A 9 -12.67 16.73 2.95
C LEU A 9 -11.81 17.49 3.98
N PRO A 10 -10.91 16.80 4.71
CA PRO A 10 -9.96 17.50 5.54
C PRO A 10 -9.20 18.51 4.68
N PRO A 11 -8.78 19.65 5.24
CA PRO A 11 -7.93 20.58 4.50
C PRO A 11 -6.73 19.80 3.93
N CYS A 12 -6.51 19.90 2.62
CA CYS A 12 -5.35 19.29 1.98
C CYS A 12 -4.10 19.92 2.58
N GLU A 13 -3.35 19.14 3.36
CA GLU A 13 -2.00 19.50 3.77
C GLU A 13 -1.01 19.02 2.71
N ALA A 14 0.00 19.85 2.43
CA ALA A 14 1.11 19.43 1.58
C ALA A 14 1.82 18.23 2.22
N ILE A 15 2.29 17.30 1.39
CA ILE A 15 3.19 16.22 1.83
C ILE A 15 4.42 16.88 2.46
N LYS A 16 4.83 16.43 3.64
CA LYS A 16 6.02 16.93 4.34
C LYS A 16 7.04 15.82 4.46
N TYR A 17 8.31 16.18 4.28
CA TYR A 17 9.45 15.32 4.52
C TYR A 17 10.45 16.08 5.40
N GLN A 18 10.84 15.48 6.53
CA GLN A 18 11.70 16.13 7.54
C GLN A 18 11.19 17.53 7.95
N ASP A 19 9.90 17.61 8.31
CA ASP A 19 9.19 18.84 8.69
C ASP A 19 9.11 19.94 7.60
N THR A 20 9.58 19.65 6.39
CA THR A 20 9.58 20.58 5.27
C THR A 20 8.50 20.18 4.25
N PRO A 21 7.62 21.10 3.81
CA PRO A 21 6.63 20.81 2.78
C PRO A 21 7.31 20.56 1.42
N CYS A 22 6.97 19.45 0.79
CA CYS A 22 7.38 19.07 -0.57
C CYS A 22 6.48 19.81 -1.58
N ASN A 23 6.95 20.94 -2.09
CA ASN A 23 6.18 21.74 -3.06
C ASN A 23 6.63 21.49 -4.50
N GLU A 24 7.86 20.99 -4.70
CA GLU A 24 8.41 20.65 -6.01
C GLU A 24 8.46 19.13 -6.23
N LEU A 25 8.46 18.70 -7.49
CA LEU A 25 8.52 17.28 -7.85
C LEU A 25 9.82 16.61 -7.34
N SER A 26 10.94 17.35 -7.33
CA SER A 26 12.21 16.87 -6.78
C SER A 26 12.08 16.54 -5.30
N ASP A 27 11.44 17.41 -4.52
CA ASP A 27 11.27 17.23 -3.08
C ASP A 27 10.43 15.97 -2.80
N LEU A 28 9.44 15.72 -3.65
CA LEU A 28 8.59 14.54 -3.55
C LEU A 28 9.36 13.26 -3.88
N TRP A 29 10.28 13.32 -4.86
CA TRP A 29 11.13 12.19 -5.20
C TRP A 29 12.15 11.89 -4.11
N ASP A 30 12.76 12.91 -3.52
CA ASP A 30 13.69 12.76 -2.40
C ASP A 30 12.97 12.21 -1.17
N ALA A 31 11.75 12.68 -0.89
CA ALA A 31 10.90 12.15 0.17
C ALA A 31 10.58 10.66 -0.04
N LEU A 32 10.16 10.28 -1.24
CA LEU A 32 9.87 8.89 -1.59
C LEU A 32 11.13 8.02 -1.48
N HIS A 33 12.23 8.45 -2.08
CA HIS A 33 13.47 7.69 -2.10
C HIS A 33 14.04 7.51 -0.70
N GLY A 34 14.05 8.57 0.10
CA GLY A 34 14.56 8.56 1.47
C GLY A 34 13.70 7.73 2.41
N THR A 35 12.37 7.76 2.27
CA THR A 35 11.48 6.91 3.08
C THR A 35 11.58 5.44 2.68
N TYR A 36 11.57 5.12 1.38
CA TYR A 36 11.67 3.75 0.89
C TYR A 36 13.02 3.11 1.24
N ASN A 37 14.11 3.88 1.11
CA ASN A 37 15.47 3.41 1.40
C ASN A 37 15.96 3.82 2.80
N ALA A 38 15.06 4.13 3.74
CA ALA A 38 15.45 4.61 5.08
C ALA A 38 16.35 3.61 5.84
N ALA A 39 16.22 2.32 5.52
CA ALA A 39 17.01 1.23 6.09
C ALA A 39 18.23 0.84 5.22
N SER A 40 18.49 1.54 4.11
CA SER A 40 19.63 1.26 3.23
C SER A 40 20.94 1.35 3.99
N GLY A 41 21.80 0.34 3.83
CA GLY A 41 23.10 0.25 4.50
C GLY A 41 23.05 -0.09 6.00
N ARG A 42 21.86 -0.29 6.59
CA ARG A 42 21.76 -0.81 7.96
C ARG A 42 22.04 -2.31 7.96
N GLU A 43 22.94 -2.75 8.84
CA GLU A 43 23.11 -4.17 9.10
C GLU A 43 21.83 -4.73 9.73
N PHE A 44 21.30 -5.81 9.15
CA PHE A 44 20.12 -6.50 9.65
C PHE A 44 20.53 -7.87 10.16
N ALA A 45 20.25 -8.15 11.43
CA ALA A 45 20.53 -9.44 12.04
C ALA A 45 19.50 -10.47 11.55
N VAL A 46 19.85 -11.23 10.51
CA VAL A 46 19.02 -12.33 9.98
C VAL A 46 18.79 -13.42 11.03
N SER A 47 19.65 -13.50 12.06
CA SER A 47 19.49 -14.43 13.18
C SER A 47 18.20 -14.25 13.98
N ILE A 48 17.49 -13.12 13.85
CA ILE A 48 16.14 -12.98 14.41
C ILE A 48 15.16 -14.01 13.83
N LEU A 49 15.45 -14.53 12.62
CA LEU A 49 14.67 -15.58 11.97
C LEU A 49 14.91 -16.96 12.59
N ASP A 50 16.01 -17.16 13.32
CA ASP A 50 16.34 -18.46 13.93
C ASP A 50 15.40 -18.82 15.09
N ASP A 51 14.79 -17.80 15.72
CA ASP A 51 13.81 -17.96 16.81
C ASP A 51 12.37 -18.13 16.29
N LEU A 52 12.12 -17.93 14.99
CA LEU A 52 10.80 -18.14 14.41
C LEU A 52 10.52 -19.65 14.33
N PRO A 53 9.32 -20.10 14.75
CA PRO A 53 8.96 -21.49 14.59
C PRO A 53 8.86 -21.83 13.10
N ASP A 54 9.39 -23.00 12.73
CA ASP A 54 9.16 -23.57 11.41
C ASP A 54 7.65 -23.69 11.17
N THR A 55 7.18 -23.00 10.14
CA THR A 55 5.78 -23.12 9.69
C THR A 55 5.71 -24.30 8.74
N GLU A 56 4.69 -25.14 8.87
CA GLU A 56 4.46 -26.23 7.91
C GLU A 56 4.30 -25.66 6.50
N GLU A 57 4.94 -26.29 5.52
CA GLU A 57 4.76 -25.93 4.12
C GLU A 57 3.31 -26.24 3.71
N HIS A 58 2.50 -25.19 3.56
CA HIS A 58 1.14 -25.33 3.07
C HIS A 58 1.16 -25.47 1.55
N ASN A 59 0.73 -26.63 1.06
CA ASN A 59 0.44 -26.78 -0.35
C ASN A 59 -0.62 -25.78 -0.79
N TRP A 60 -0.49 -25.30 -2.02
CA TRP A 60 -1.55 -24.50 -2.66
C TRP A 60 -2.87 -25.27 -2.59
N VAL A 61 -3.93 -24.59 -2.17
CA VAL A 61 -5.28 -25.17 -2.23
C VAL A 61 -5.59 -25.45 -3.70
N ASN A 62 -5.98 -26.69 -4.00
CA ASN A 62 -6.43 -27.03 -5.34
C ASN A 62 -7.66 -26.18 -5.67
N PHE A 63 -7.59 -25.43 -6.76
CA PHE A 63 -8.70 -24.63 -7.25
C PHE A 63 -9.24 -25.22 -8.56
N ALA A 64 -10.55 -25.13 -8.72
CA ALA A 64 -11.22 -25.42 -9.98
C ALA A 64 -11.07 -24.24 -10.94
N ARG A 65 -11.06 -24.53 -12.25
CA ARG A 65 -11.10 -23.51 -13.31
C ARG A 65 -12.25 -22.50 -13.11
N ALA A 66 -13.38 -22.95 -12.56
CA ALA A 66 -14.53 -22.10 -12.28
C ALA A 66 -14.22 -21.02 -11.24
N GLU A 67 -13.45 -21.34 -10.18
CA GLU A 67 -13.08 -20.38 -9.13
C GLU A 67 -12.18 -19.27 -9.68
N VAL A 68 -11.24 -19.63 -10.56
CA VAL A 68 -10.39 -18.65 -11.25
C VAL A 68 -11.22 -17.71 -12.13
N LEU A 69 -12.17 -18.26 -12.88
CA LEU A 69 -13.04 -17.45 -13.74
C LEU A 69 -13.94 -16.52 -12.94
N ASP A 70 -14.44 -16.96 -11.79
CA ASP A 70 -15.25 -16.13 -10.89
C ASP A 70 -14.42 -15.02 -10.26
N ALA A 71 -13.20 -15.32 -9.80
CA ALA A 71 -12.28 -14.32 -9.26
C ALA A 71 -11.93 -13.24 -10.31
N ILE A 72 -11.63 -13.64 -11.55
CA ILE A 72 -11.31 -12.71 -12.65
C ILE A 72 -12.50 -11.81 -12.98
N LYS A 73 -13.74 -12.31 -12.88
CA LYS A 73 -14.95 -11.54 -13.15
C LYS A 73 -15.07 -10.31 -12.24
N GLY A 74 -14.58 -10.39 -10.99
CA GLY A 74 -14.52 -9.25 -10.07
C GLY A 74 -13.39 -8.25 -10.36
N CYS A 75 -12.35 -8.68 -11.09
CA CYS A 75 -11.18 -7.87 -11.44
C CYS A 75 -11.29 -7.18 -12.81
N SER A 76 -12.24 -7.58 -13.65
CA SER A 76 -12.42 -6.97 -14.98
C SER A 76 -13.14 -5.62 -14.86
N ASN A 77 -12.43 -4.50 -15.11
CA ASN A 77 -12.87 -3.13 -15.49
C ASN A 77 -14.20 -2.54 -14.93
N GLY A 78 -14.85 -3.17 -13.97
CA GLY A 78 -16.11 -2.75 -13.35
C GLY A 78 -15.91 -1.94 -12.09
N SER A 79 -14.65 -1.75 -11.67
CA SER A 79 -14.30 -0.72 -10.71
C SER A 79 -14.75 0.62 -11.28
N ALA A 80 -15.60 1.33 -10.53
CA ALA A 80 -15.96 2.69 -10.90
C ALA A 80 -14.65 3.48 -11.12
N PRO A 81 -14.53 4.24 -12.22
CA PRO A 81 -13.38 5.09 -12.44
C PRO A 81 -13.13 5.92 -11.17
N GLY A 82 -11.88 5.95 -10.70
CA GLY A 82 -11.50 6.76 -9.55
C GLY A 82 -11.84 8.23 -9.79
N PRO A 83 -11.89 9.06 -8.72
CA PRO A 83 -12.21 10.49 -8.83
C PRO A 83 -11.32 11.27 -9.83
N ASP A 84 -10.16 10.72 -10.17
CA ASP A 84 -9.15 11.28 -11.05
C ASP A 84 -9.41 11.01 -12.56
N HIS A 85 -10.50 10.30 -12.89
CA HIS A 85 -10.92 10.07 -14.29
C HIS A 85 -11.80 11.24 -14.76
N ILE A 86 -11.16 12.36 -15.16
CA ILE A 86 -11.71 13.42 -16.01
C ILE A 86 -10.84 13.57 -17.25
#